data_AF-A0A340WEP3-F1
#
_entry.id   AF-A0A340WEP3-F1
#
_cell.length_a   1.000
_cell.length_b   1.000
_cell.length_c   1.000
_cell.angle_alpha   90.00
_cell.angle_beta   90.00
_cell.angle_gamma   90.00
#
_symmetry.space_group_name_H-M   'P 1'
#
loop_
_entity.id
_entity.type
_entity.pdbx_description
1 polymer ?
#
loop_
_entity_poly.entity_id
_entity_poly.type
_entity_poly.pdbx_seq_one_letter_code
_entity_poly.pdbx_strand_id
1 'polypeptide(L)'
;MPPWEATGPLGPVSWMPPSECPPVGGCNEKRMLAMLPHCGQTFAERMKKVEVWKWCNLSEFIVYYESFTNCTEVETNVVGCYWPNPLAESFIAGVHRQFFQNCSVDRPHWQDPPDEILIPLIAVPVLLAVAMTGVVVWRSKRTDQVV
;
A
#
# COMPACT_ATOMS: atom_id res chain seq x y z
N MET A 1 31.20 11.27 -3.00
CA MET A 1 31.31 10.79 -1.61
C MET A 1 29.90 10.64 -1.06
N PRO A 2 29.36 9.41 -0.96
CA PRO A 2 28.11 9.14 -0.27
C PRO A 2 28.35 8.62 1.17
N PRO A 3 27.41 8.87 2.11
CA PRO A 3 27.59 8.59 3.53
C PRO A 3 26.96 7.24 3.90
N TRP A 4 27.60 6.13 3.56
CA TRP A 4 27.17 4.79 4.01
C TRP A 4 28.22 4.05 4.84
N GLU A 5 29.34 4.68 5.17
CA GLU A 5 30.34 4.11 6.08
C GLU A 5 30.16 4.62 7.50
N ALA A 6 29.48 3.83 8.33
CA ALA A 6 29.57 3.89 9.79
C ALA A 6 29.45 2.46 10.37
N THR A 7 30.58 1.76 10.32
CA THR A 7 31.13 0.78 11.28
C THR A 7 30.22 0.16 12.37
N GLY A 8 30.06 -1.17 12.34
CA GLY A 8 29.67 -2.05 13.47
C GLY A 8 29.53 -3.52 13.01
N PRO A 9 29.94 -4.54 13.78
CA PRO A 9 30.39 -5.83 13.23
C PRO A 9 29.25 -6.70 12.69
N LEU A 10 29.51 -7.30 11.53
CA LEU A 10 28.73 -8.35 10.87
C LEU A 10 28.60 -9.58 11.79
N GLY A 11 27.48 -9.67 12.52
CA GLY A 11 26.99 -10.96 13.01
C GLY A 11 26.42 -11.78 11.83
N PRO A 12 26.44 -13.12 11.88
CA PRO A 12 25.88 -13.93 10.82
C PRO A 12 24.38 -13.61 10.70
N VAL A 13 23.95 -13.28 9.48
CA VAL A 13 22.52 -13.16 9.13
C VAL A 13 21.92 -14.55 9.30
N SER A 14 21.41 -14.84 10.49
CA SER A 14 20.55 -15.99 10.72
C SER A 14 19.22 -15.68 10.04
N TRP A 15 19.02 -16.28 8.88
CA TRP A 15 17.71 -16.42 8.27
C TRP A 15 16.74 -16.97 9.32
N MET A 16 15.85 -16.13 9.83
CA MET A 16 14.82 -16.56 10.78
C MET A 16 13.83 -17.48 10.05
N PRO A 17 13.63 -18.73 10.52
CA PRO A 17 12.62 -19.62 9.98
C PRO A 17 11.20 -19.09 10.29
N PRO A 18 10.20 -19.38 9.43
CA PRO A 18 8.83 -18.92 9.63
C PRO A 18 8.11 -19.85 10.61
N SER A 19 8.35 -19.71 11.92
CA SER A 19 7.50 -20.39 12.93
C SER A 19 7.59 -19.88 14.37
N GLU A 20 8.54 -19.02 14.74
CA GLU A 20 8.56 -18.48 16.11
C GLU A 20 7.75 -17.18 16.21
N CYS A 21 6.48 -17.31 16.61
CA CYS A 21 5.77 -16.18 17.22
C CYS A 21 6.55 -15.73 18.47
N PRO A 22 6.77 -14.42 18.68
CA PRO A 22 7.40 -13.93 19.91
C PRO A 22 6.65 -14.46 21.14
N PRO A 23 7.36 -14.75 22.25
CA PRO A 23 6.74 -15.29 23.45
C PRO A 23 5.63 -14.34 23.89
N VAL A 24 4.41 -14.88 24.02
CA VAL A 24 3.21 -14.13 24.40
C VAL A 24 3.36 -13.66 25.84
N GLY A 25 4.01 -12.51 26.04
CA GLY A 25 3.55 -11.58 27.05
C GLY A 25 2.11 -11.23 26.67
N GLY A 26 1.14 -11.50 27.55
CA GLY A 26 -0.26 -11.27 27.22
C GLY A 26 -0.50 -9.82 26.75
N CYS A 27 -1.25 -9.67 25.67
CA CYS A 27 -1.70 -8.37 25.18
C CYS A 27 -2.60 -7.70 26.24
N ASN A 28 -2.21 -6.51 26.70
CA ASN A 28 -3.01 -5.76 27.67
C ASN A 28 -3.92 -4.75 26.95
N GLU A 29 -5.05 -5.24 26.44
CA GLU A 29 -6.03 -4.44 25.68
C GLU A 29 -6.56 -3.22 26.44
N LYS A 30 -6.78 -3.35 27.76
CA LYS A 30 -7.23 -2.22 28.59
C LYS A 30 -6.20 -1.10 28.64
N ARG A 31 -4.92 -1.46 28.75
CA ARG A 31 -3.82 -0.50 28.70
C ARG A 31 -3.67 0.10 27.31
N MET A 32 -3.85 -0.69 26.27
CA MET A 32 -3.87 -0.22 24.87
C MET A 32 -4.95 0.85 24.65
N LEU A 33 -6.18 0.60 25.12
CA LEU A 33 -7.29 1.56 25.06
C LEU A 33 -6.98 2.88 25.79
N ALA A 34 -6.20 2.82 26.86
CA ALA A 34 -5.80 4.02 27.61
C ALA A 34 -4.68 4.81 26.92
N MET A 35 -3.82 4.14 26.14
CA MET A 35 -2.64 4.74 25.48
C MET A 35 -2.96 5.33 24.10
N LEU A 36 -3.74 4.61 23.28
CA LEU A 36 -4.09 5.04 21.92
C LEU A 36 -4.64 6.48 21.80
N PRO A 37 -5.50 6.98 22.71
CA PRO A 37 -6.01 8.34 22.65
C PRO A 37 -4.93 9.43 22.62
N HIS A 38 -3.75 9.17 23.20
CA HIS A 38 -2.62 10.12 23.16
C HIS A 38 -2.16 10.37 21.71
N CYS A 39 -1.98 9.32 20.92
CA CYS A 39 -1.63 9.42 19.50
C CYS A 39 -2.67 10.23 18.72
N GLY A 40 -3.96 10.00 18.99
CA GLY A 40 -5.07 10.73 18.35
C GLY A 40 -5.10 12.21 18.73
N GLN A 41 -4.80 12.57 19.98
CA GLN A 41 -4.71 13.96 20.41
C GLN A 41 -3.55 14.69 19.73
N THR A 42 -2.36 14.07 19.66
CA THR A 42 -1.22 14.63 18.92
C THR A 42 -1.53 14.81 17.44
N PHE A 43 -2.25 13.86 16.83
CA PHE A 43 -2.72 14.01 15.45
C PHE A 43 -3.68 15.20 15.31
N ALA A 44 -4.67 15.32 16.20
CA ALA A 44 -5.62 16.42 16.22
C ALA A 44 -4.93 17.79 16.35
N GLU A 45 -3.88 17.89 17.17
CA GLU A 45 -3.08 19.11 17.30
C GLU A 45 -2.31 19.45 16.02
N ARG A 46 -1.73 18.45 15.35
CA ARG A 46 -1.05 18.65 14.06
C ARG A 46 -2.04 19.05 12.97
N MET A 47 -3.24 18.46 12.97
CA MET A 47 -4.32 18.81 12.03
C MET A 47 -4.81 20.25 12.17
N LYS A 48 -4.61 20.92 13.32
CA LYS A 48 -4.90 22.37 13.45
C LYS A 48 -4.02 23.25 12.55
N LYS A 49 -2.86 22.74 12.10
CA LYS A 49 -1.98 23.44 11.15
C LYS A 49 -2.46 23.30 9.71
N VAL A 50 -3.37 22.35 9.43
CA VAL A 50 -3.94 22.10 8.12
C VAL A 50 -5.32 22.76 8.07
N GLU A 51 -5.53 23.60 7.08
CA GLU A 51 -6.80 24.28 6.86
C GLU A 51 -7.93 23.26 6.60
N VAL A 52 -9.13 23.51 7.14
CA VAL A 52 -10.26 22.55 7.10
C VAL A 52 -10.62 22.13 5.67
N TRP A 53 -10.55 23.05 4.70
CA TRP A 53 -10.82 22.74 3.29
C TRP A 53 -9.76 21.86 2.62
N LYS A 54 -8.59 21.69 3.24
CA LYS A 54 -7.49 20.83 2.77
C LYS A 54 -7.50 19.46 3.41
N TRP A 55 -8.41 19.16 4.33
CA TRP A 55 -8.48 17.87 5.02
C TRP A 55 -8.69 16.69 4.06
N CYS A 56 -9.29 16.91 2.89
CA CYS A 56 -9.49 15.85 1.89
C CYS A 56 -8.29 15.67 0.94
N ASN A 57 -7.24 16.48 1.06
CA ASN A 57 -6.02 16.33 0.27
C ASN A 57 -4.97 15.56 1.07
N LEU A 58 -4.76 14.29 0.70
CA LEU A 58 -3.83 13.39 1.38
C LEU A 58 -2.43 13.99 1.51
N SER A 59 -1.94 14.69 0.48
CA SER A 59 -0.60 15.28 0.45
C SER A 59 -0.37 16.35 1.53
N GLU A 60 -1.43 16.98 2.04
CA GLU A 60 -1.34 18.05 3.04
C GLU A 60 -1.12 17.52 4.46
N PHE A 61 -1.51 16.26 4.73
CA PHE A 61 -1.45 15.68 6.07
C PHE A 61 -0.79 14.30 6.15
N ILE A 62 -0.30 13.75 5.04
CA ILE A 62 0.29 12.40 4.98
C ILE A 62 1.39 12.18 6.02
N VAL A 63 2.28 13.16 6.22
CA VAL A 63 3.37 13.09 7.21
C VAL A 63 2.82 13.02 8.65
N TYR A 64 1.74 13.74 8.93
CA TYR A 64 1.10 13.71 10.24
C TYR A 64 0.36 12.40 10.47
N TYR A 65 -0.26 11.85 9.41
CA TYR A 65 -0.93 10.56 9.46
C TYR A 65 0.07 9.41 9.65
N GLU A 66 1.21 9.45 8.98
CA GLU A 66 2.30 8.47 9.17
C GLU A 66 2.84 8.50 10.60
N SER A 67 3.06 9.69 11.16
CA SER A 67 3.44 9.84 12.57
C SER A 67 2.37 9.31 13.53
N PHE A 68 1.10 9.47 13.19
CA PHE A 68 -0.02 8.93 13.96
C PHE A 68 -0.04 7.40 13.92
N THR A 69 0.07 6.78 12.74
CA THR A 69 0.09 5.32 12.62
C THR A 69 1.32 4.71 13.29
N ASN A 70 2.49 5.33 13.17
CA ASN A 70 3.70 4.89 13.86
C ASN A 70 3.54 4.96 15.39
N CYS A 71 2.95 6.05 15.91
CA CYS A 71 2.62 6.15 17.33
C CYS A 71 1.70 5.00 17.78
N THR A 72 0.64 4.70 17.00
CA THR A 72 -0.24 3.57 17.35
C THR A 72 0.50 2.23 17.35
N GLU A 73 1.38 1.99 16.39
CA GLU A 73 2.19 0.77 16.31
C GLU A 73 3.12 0.63 17.52
N VAL A 74 3.82 1.70 17.89
CA VAL A 74 4.68 1.73 19.08
C VAL A 74 3.88 1.43 20.35
N GLU A 75 2.76 2.13 20.56
CA GLU A 75 1.91 1.92 21.75
C GLU A 75 1.36 0.48 21.80
N THR A 76 0.96 -0.11 20.67
CA THR A 76 0.52 -1.50 20.63
C THR A 76 1.63 -2.49 20.97
N ASN A 77 2.83 -2.27 20.45
CA ASN A 77 3.98 -3.14 20.72
C ASN A 77 4.43 -3.02 22.18
N VAL A 78 4.37 -1.83 22.78
CA VAL A 78 4.70 -1.58 24.20
C VAL A 78 3.81 -2.36 25.16
N VAL A 79 2.54 -2.57 24.80
CA VAL A 79 1.58 -3.34 25.62
C VAL A 79 1.51 -4.83 25.24
N GLY A 80 2.40 -5.29 24.36
CA GLY A 80 2.49 -6.69 23.93
C GLY A 80 1.40 -7.12 22.96
N CYS A 81 0.77 -6.18 22.25
CA CYS A 81 -0.23 -6.45 21.23
C CYS A 81 0.39 -6.29 19.83
N TYR A 82 -0.03 -7.13 18.88
CA TYR A 82 0.42 -7.00 17.48
C TYR A 82 -0.28 -5.82 16.80
N TRP A 83 0.37 -5.27 15.76
CA TRP A 83 -0.19 -4.23 14.90
C TRP A 83 -0.26 -4.72 13.45
N PRO A 84 -1.34 -4.48 12.70
CA PRO A 84 -2.62 -3.91 13.15
C PRO A 84 -3.47 -4.94 13.92
N ASN A 85 -4.40 -4.48 14.76
CA ASN A 85 -5.38 -5.32 15.46
C ASN A 85 -6.78 -4.64 15.48
N PRO A 86 -7.88 -5.34 15.82
CA PRO A 86 -9.23 -4.78 15.75
C PRO A 86 -9.44 -3.52 16.60
N LEU A 87 -8.73 -3.41 17.73
CA LEU A 87 -8.80 -2.25 18.60
C LEU A 87 -8.15 -1.04 17.95
N ALA A 88 -6.96 -1.21 17.37
CA ALA A 88 -6.27 -0.17 16.60
C ALA A 88 -7.08 0.23 15.36
N GLU A 89 -7.64 -0.74 14.64
CA GLU A 89 -8.48 -0.49 13.46
C GLU A 89 -9.72 0.34 13.80
N SER A 90 -10.44 -0.03 14.87
CA SER A 90 -11.62 0.72 15.32
C SER A 90 -11.29 2.15 15.75
N PHE A 91 -10.13 2.33 16.41
CA PHE A 91 -9.65 3.65 16.82
C PHE A 91 -9.28 4.52 15.62
N ILE A 92 -8.51 3.97 14.67
CA ILE A 92 -8.14 4.64 13.42
C ILE A 92 -9.41 5.01 12.64
N ALA A 93 -10.37 4.11 12.50
CA ALA A 93 -11.65 4.38 11.85
C ALA A 93 -12.43 5.50 12.54
N GLY A 94 -12.40 5.57 13.88
CA GLY A 94 -12.98 6.67 14.66
C GLY A 94 -12.35 8.02 14.34
N VAL A 95 -11.01 8.08 14.27
CA VAL A 95 -10.27 9.29 13.85
C VAL A 95 -10.62 9.67 12.41
N HIS A 96 -10.67 8.70 11.49
CA HIS A 96 -11.08 8.95 10.10
C HIS A 96 -12.47 9.55 10.01
N ARG A 97 -13.43 9.04 10.77
CA ARG A 97 -14.79 9.59 10.82
C ARG A 97 -14.81 11.01 11.39
N GLN A 98 -13.98 11.32 12.37
CA GLN A 98 -13.93 12.65 12.98
C GLN A 98 -13.41 13.72 12.02
N PHE A 99 -12.34 13.43 11.26
CA PHE A 99 -11.69 14.42 10.39
C PHE A 99 -12.14 14.36 8.94
N PHE A 100 -12.50 13.18 8.42
CA PHE A 100 -12.67 12.96 6.98
C PHE A 100 -14.07 12.49 6.56
N GLN A 101 -15.08 12.53 7.45
CA GLN A 101 -16.45 12.07 7.13
C GLN A 101 -17.10 12.71 5.90
N ASN A 102 -16.72 13.94 5.54
CA ASN A 102 -17.28 14.67 4.41
C ASN A 102 -16.36 14.64 3.17
N CYS A 103 -15.28 13.87 3.22
CA CYS A 103 -14.38 13.72 2.08
C CYS A 103 -14.91 12.62 1.15
N SER A 104 -15.10 12.95 -0.13
CA SER A 104 -15.31 11.95 -1.17
C SER A 104 -13.97 11.34 -1.57
N VAL A 105 -13.93 10.02 -1.67
CA VAL A 105 -12.77 9.35 -2.27
C VAL A 105 -13.06 9.20 -3.76
N ASP A 106 -12.44 10.05 -4.57
CA ASP A 106 -12.37 9.84 -6.01
C ASP A 106 -11.42 8.66 -6.27
N ARG A 107 -11.92 7.44 -6.10
CA ARG A 107 -11.22 6.26 -6.59
C ARG A 107 -11.35 6.30 -8.10
N PRO A 108 -10.25 6.42 -8.86
CA PRO A 108 -10.33 6.12 -10.27
C PRO A 108 -10.89 4.70 -10.35
N HIS A 109 -11.89 4.52 -11.19
CA HIS A 109 -12.50 3.22 -11.41
C HIS A 109 -11.51 2.37 -12.21
N TRP A 110 -10.51 1.84 -11.51
CA TRP A 110 -9.54 0.88 -12.04
C TRP A 110 -10.25 -0.48 -12.13
N GLN A 111 -11.13 -0.58 -13.12
CA GLN A 111 -11.72 -1.83 -13.55
C GLN A 111 -11.23 -2.13 -14.95
N ASP A 112 -11.03 -3.41 -15.22
CA ASP A 112 -10.78 -3.85 -16.58
C ASP A 112 -11.94 -3.38 -17.47
N PRO A 113 -11.66 -2.98 -18.72
CA PRO A 113 -12.73 -2.63 -19.64
C PRO A 113 -13.64 -3.85 -19.83
N PRO A 114 -14.93 -3.65 -20.14
CA PRO A 114 -15.85 -4.75 -20.41
C PRO A 114 -15.27 -5.75 -21.43
N ASP A 115 -15.55 -7.04 -21.24
CA ASP A 115 -15.03 -8.13 -22.08
C ASP A 115 -15.30 -7.92 -23.57
N GLU A 116 -16.43 -7.26 -23.91
CA GLU A 116 -16.82 -6.88 -25.27
C GLU A 116 -15.78 -5.98 -25.97
N ILE A 117 -15.00 -5.21 -25.21
CA ILE A 117 -13.94 -4.33 -25.73
C ILE A 117 -12.56 -4.99 -25.53
N LEU A 118 -12.34 -5.63 -24.37
CA LEU A 118 -11.07 -6.25 -24.01
C LEU A 118 -10.70 -7.39 -24.98
N ILE A 119 -11.65 -8.28 -25.28
CA ILE A 119 -11.40 -9.48 -26.09
C ILE A 119 -11.02 -9.10 -27.54
N PRO A 120 -11.75 -8.22 -28.26
CA PRO A 120 -11.33 -7.77 -29.58
C PRO A 120 -9.98 -7.06 -29.57
N LEU A 121 -9.69 -6.27 -28.54
CA LEU A 121 -8.41 -5.56 -28.42
C LEU A 121 -7.21 -6.52 -28.34
N ILE A 122 -7.41 -7.71 -27.78
CA ILE A 122 -6.41 -8.79 -27.75
C ILE A 122 -6.42 -9.59 -29.06
N ALA A 123 -7.61 -9.96 -29.56
CA ALA A 123 -7.75 -10.85 -30.71
C ALA A 123 -7.25 -10.21 -32.02
N VAL A 124 -7.55 -8.93 -32.25
CA VAL A 124 -7.15 -8.21 -33.48
C VAL A 124 -5.63 -8.22 -33.72
N PRO A 125 -4.78 -7.76 -32.79
CA PRO A 125 -3.33 -7.77 -33.00
C PRO A 125 -2.75 -9.18 -33.15
N VAL A 126 -3.31 -10.19 -32.48
CA VAL A 126 -2.90 -11.59 -32.65
C VAL A 126 -3.21 -12.09 -34.07
N LEU A 127 -4.44 -11.86 -34.54
CA LEU A 127 -4.85 -12.27 -35.89
C LEU A 127 -4.05 -11.53 -36.96
N LEU A 128 -3.78 -10.23 -36.77
CA LEU A 128 -2.94 -9.44 -37.67
C LEU A 128 -1.50 -9.98 -37.72
N ALA A 129 -0.91 -10.35 -36.58
CA ALA A 129 0.42 -10.94 -36.54
C ALA A 129 0.48 -12.29 -37.30
N VAL A 130 -0.51 -13.14 -37.11
CA VAL A 130 -0.63 -14.42 -37.85
C VAL A 130 -0.81 -14.18 -39.35
N ALA A 131 -1.63 -13.20 -39.74
CA ALA A 131 -1.81 -12.85 -41.15
C ALA A 131 -0.51 -12.32 -41.78
N MET A 132 0.19 -11.40 -41.11
CA MET A 132 1.44 -10.84 -41.59
C MET A 132 2.53 -11.89 -41.75
N THR A 133 2.69 -12.78 -40.77
CA THR A 133 3.64 -13.90 -40.86
C THR A 133 3.28 -14.84 -42.01
N GLY A 134 1.99 -15.16 -42.19
CA GLY A 134 1.51 -15.92 -43.35
C GLY A 134 1.84 -15.28 -44.70
N VAL A 135 1.63 -13.96 -44.81
CA VAL A 135 1.97 -13.19 -46.03
C VAL A 135 3.47 -13.21 -46.31
N VAL A 136 4.31 -13.02 -45.28
CA VAL A 136 5.78 -13.07 -45.43
C VAL A 136 6.23 -14.43 -45.91
N VAL A 137 5.77 -15.52 -45.27
CA VAL A 137 6.12 -16.89 -45.67
C VAL A 137 5.69 -17.18 -47.11
N TRP A 138 4.47 -16.76 -47.48
CA TRP A 138 3.97 -16.95 -48.84
C TRP A 138 4.78 -16.18 -49.89
N ARG A 139 5.14 -14.93 -49.60
CA ARG A 139 5.97 -14.10 -50.48
C ARG A 139 7.39 -14.64 -50.60
N SER A 140 8.04 -15.03 -49.51
CA SER A 140 9.36 -15.65 -49.54
C SER A 140 9.37 -16.90 -50.41
N LYS A 141 8.39 -17.80 -50.23
CA LYS A 141 8.29 -19.03 -51.03
C LYS A 141 8.06 -18.77 -52.52
N ARG A 142 7.28 -17.74 -52.87
CA ARG A 142 7.09 -17.32 -54.27
C ARG A 142 8.36 -16.72 -54.87
N THR A 143 9.11 -15.94 -54.13
CA THR A 143 10.37 -15.34 -54.61
C THR A 143 11.45 -16.40 -54.80
N ASP A 144 11.55 -17.40 -53.92
CA ASP A 144 12.44 -18.57 -54.08
C ASP A 144 12.14 -19.40 -55.33
N GLN A 145 10.87 -19.48 -55.76
CA GLN A 145 10.48 -20.24 -56.95
C GLN A 145 10.70 -19.49 -58.27
N VAL A 146 11.02 -18.20 -58.23
CA VAL A 146 11.16 -17.32 -59.41
C VAL A 146 12.63 -16.99 -59.71
N VAL A 147 13.58 -17.53 -58.91
CA VAL A 147 15.04 -17.48 -59.14
C VAL A 147 15.53 -18.80 -59.72
#